data_AF-A0A932LGB7-F1
#
_entry.id   AF-A0A932LGB7-F1
#
_cell.length_a   1.000
_cell.length_b   1.000
_cell.length_c   1.000
_cell.angle_alpha   90.00
_cell.angle_beta   90.00
_cell.angle_gamma   90.00
#
_symmetry.space_group_name_H-M   'P 1'
#
loop_
_entity.id
_entity.type
_entity.pdbx_description
1 polymer ?
#
loop_
_entity_poly.entity_id
_entity_poly.type
_entity_poly.pdbx_seq_one_letter_code
_entity_poly.pdbx_strand_id
1 'polypeptide(L)'
;MNTNSLAKQYATLTPRERLPLIMAAAVREDESERMRLVNSAPRFTCTVPDHFPLAQALDEAASIFMMRLLDLATWFWRASGLLEQRFWRRIDEPEDETDAEMWDLVRLFAYLFSTKLQGWRRVCAELNLTEADALLECLPGWESVRSTETATKGLVMSAEDATAIVRRKHGETRRAITVEDEAAGLRGFIERRAEWWTG
;
A
#
# COMPACT_ATOMS: atom_id res chain seq x y z
N MET A 1 3.26 38.03 21.38
CA MET A 1 1.89 37.66 20.95
C MET A 1 1.39 36.56 21.88
N ASN A 2 0.20 36.68 22.46
CA ASN A 2 -0.29 35.71 23.45
C ASN A 2 -0.90 34.49 22.74
N THR A 3 -0.32 33.30 22.90
CA THR A 3 -0.81 32.05 22.31
C THR A 3 -2.25 31.73 22.73
N ASN A 4 -2.69 32.21 23.89
CA ASN A 4 -4.07 32.03 24.36
C ASN A 4 -5.10 32.87 23.58
N SER A 5 -4.70 34.01 23.00
CA SER A 5 -5.64 34.80 22.17
C SER A 5 -5.85 34.16 20.79
N LEU A 6 -4.80 33.55 20.24
CA LEU A 6 -4.88 32.77 18.99
C LEU A 6 -5.79 31.55 19.14
N ALA A 7 -5.65 30.80 20.24
CA ALA A 7 -6.44 29.59 20.46
C ALA A 7 -7.96 29.85 20.45
N LYS A 8 -8.40 31.03 20.90
CA LYS A 8 -9.82 31.44 20.85
C LYS A 8 -10.35 31.59 19.42
N GLN A 9 -9.49 31.97 18.48
CA GLN A 9 -9.85 32.11 17.07
C GLN A 9 -9.98 30.75 16.38
N TYR A 10 -9.34 29.69 16.90
CA TYR A 10 -9.44 28.35 16.29
C TYR A 10 -10.84 27.74 16.39
N ALA A 11 -11.61 28.12 17.42
CA ALA A 11 -13.00 27.71 17.56
C ALA A 11 -13.91 28.28 16.45
N THR A 12 -13.57 29.43 15.86
CA THR A 12 -14.38 30.06 14.80
C THR A 12 -14.01 29.57 13.40
N LEU A 13 -12.93 28.79 13.26
CA LEU A 13 -12.52 28.26 11.96
C LEU A 13 -13.54 27.24 11.45
N THR A 14 -13.87 27.36 10.17
CA THR A 14 -14.59 26.31 9.44
C THR A 14 -13.68 25.09 9.25
N PRO A 15 -14.22 23.89 8.97
CA PRO A 15 -13.40 22.72 8.64
C PRO A 15 -12.41 22.98 7.49
N ARG A 16 -12.83 23.75 6.47
CA ARG A 16 -12.00 24.08 5.30
C ARG A 16 -10.82 24.99 5.64
N GLU A 17 -10.96 25.90 6.60
CA GLU A 17 -9.87 26.76 7.06
C GLU A 17 -8.95 26.06 8.07
N ARG A 18 -9.53 25.20 8.92
CA ARG A 18 -8.78 24.48 9.97
C ARG A 18 -7.83 23.43 9.39
N LEU A 19 -8.27 22.69 8.36
CA LEU A 19 -7.48 21.59 7.79
C LEU A 19 -6.08 22.05 7.29
N PRO A 20 -5.93 23.11 6.48
CA PRO A 20 -4.62 23.62 6.08
C PRO A 20 -3.70 23.98 7.25
N LEU A 21 -4.24 24.55 8.34
CA LEU A 21 -3.45 24.90 9.52
C LEU A 21 -2.95 23.65 10.26
N ILE A 22 -3.80 22.62 10.37
CA ILE A 22 -3.40 21.32 10.95
C ILE A 22 -2.26 20.72 10.12
N MET A 23 -2.39 20.73 8.80
CA MET A 23 -1.36 20.22 7.89
C MET A 23 -0.06 21.02 7.99
N ALA A 24 -0.15 22.35 8.04
CA ALA A 24 1.02 23.21 8.19
C ALA A 24 1.73 23.01 9.54
N ALA A 25 0.99 22.79 10.63
CA ALA A 25 1.57 22.44 11.91
C ALA A 25 2.29 21.08 11.86
N ALA A 26 1.70 20.08 11.21
CA ALA A 26 2.32 18.77 11.02
C ALA A 26 3.64 18.86 10.21
N VAL A 27 3.68 19.64 9.13
CA VAL A 27 4.90 19.85 8.31
C VAL A 27 6.02 20.52 9.11
N ARG A 28 5.68 21.38 10.08
CA ARG A 28 6.65 22.00 10.99
C ARG A 28 7.00 21.12 12.20
N GLU A 29 6.44 19.91 12.27
CA GLU A 29 6.54 19.01 13.42
C GLU A 29 6.06 19.65 14.75
N ASP A 30 5.16 20.66 14.66
CA ASP A 30 4.59 21.36 15.81
C ASP A 30 3.35 20.61 16.32
N GLU A 31 3.61 19.52 17.04
CA GLU A 31 2.57 18.62 17.54
C GLU A 31 1.63 19.32 18.54
N SER A 32 2.14 20.26 19.33
CA SER A 32 1.32 21.03 20.28
C SER A 32 0.28 21.86 19.54
N GLU A 33 0.70 22.54 18.48
CA GLU A 33 -0.20 23.34 17.66
C GLU A 33 -1.20 22.49 16.88
N ARG A 34 -0.73 21.37 16.31
CA ARG A 34 -1.59 20.40 15.64
C ARG A 34 -2.70 19.93 16.56
N MET A 35 -2.36 19.53 17.79
CA MET A 35 -3.32 19.07 18.79
C MET A 35 -4.26 20.19 19.26
N ARG A 36 -3.78 21.44 19.42
CA ARG A 36 -4.66 22.59 19.72
C ARG A 36 -5.71 22.80 18.63
N LEU A 37 -5.29 22.78 17.36
CA LEU A 37 -6.20 22.94 16.23
C LEU A 37 -7.23 21.80 16.16
N VAL A 38 -6.79 20.55 16.30
CA VAL A 38 -7.69 19.38 16.33
C VAL A 38 -8.69 19.46 17.48
N ASN A 39 -8.22 19.75 18.70
CA ASN A 39 -9.08 19.81 19.89
C ASN A 39 -10.01 21.03 19.94
N SER A 40 -9.70 22.09 19.18
CA SER A 40 -10.56 23.27 19.08
C SER A 40 -11.80 23.06 18.18
N ALA A 41 -11.81 21.99 17.38
CA ALA A 41 -12.90 21.74 16.46
C ALA A 41 -14.20 21.37 17.20
N PRO A 42 -15.35 21.95 16.84
CA PRO A 42 -16.64 21.49 17.33
C PRO A 42 -16.81 20.00 17.03
N ARG A 43 -17.23 19.22 18.03
CA ARG A 43 -17.56 17.80 17.89
C ARG A 43 -19.05 17.68 17.61
N PHE A 44 -19.41 16.83 16.65
CA PHE A 44 -20.80 16.48 16.37
C PHE A 44 -20.99 14.99 16.59
N THR A 45 -22.15 14.61 17.11
CA THR A 45 -22.57 13.22 17.21
C THR A 45 -23.23 12.82 15.90
N CYS A 46 -22.86 11.66 15.36
CA CYS A 46 -23.53 11.08 14.20
C CYS A 46 -24.01 9.66 14.55
N THR A 47 -25.08 9.24 13.89
CA THR A 47 -25.57 7.87 13.92
C THR A 47 -25.28 7.26 12.56
N VAL A 48 -24.55 6.15 12.57
CA VAL A 48 -24.17 5.40 11.36
C VAL A 48 -24.62 3.95 11.52
N PRO A 49 -24.81 3.20 10.43
CA PRO A 49 -24.99 1.76 10.50
C PRO A 49 -23.84 1.08 11.25
N ASP A 50 -24.13 -0.04 11.90
CA ASP A 50 -23.17 -0.83 12.68
C ASP A 50 -21.94 -1.29 11.89
N HIS A 51 -22.10 -1.59 10.60
CA HIS A 51 -21.04 -1.99 9.69
C HIS A 51 -20.20 -0.82 9.14
N PHE A 52 -20.59 0.44 9.38
CA PHE A 52 -19.93 1.61 8.80
C PHE A 52 -18.41 1.68 9.12
N PRO A 53 -17.96 1.47 10.38
CA PRO A 53 -16.53 1.44 10.70
C PRO A 53 -15.73 0.44 9.87
N LEU A 54 -16.30 -0.76 9.67
CA LEU A 54 -15.66 -1.83 8.93
C LEU A 54 -15.63 -1.52 7.44
N ALA A 55 -16.72 -1.01 6.87
CA ALA A 55 -16.79 -0.61 5.47
C ALA A 55 -15.76 0.49 5.16
N GLN A 56 -15.68 1.53 6.00
CA GLN A 56 -14.69 2.60 5.85
C GLN A 56 -13.25 2.07 5.98
N ALA A 57 -13.00 1.18 6.94
CA ALA A 57 -11.68 0.56 7.10
C ALA A 57 -11.27 -0.27 5.88
N LEU A 58 -12.22 -0.99 5.28
CA LEU A 58 -12.00 -1.79 4.08
C LEU A 58 -11.73 -0.91 2.84
N ASP A 59 -12.48 0.18 2.65
CA ASP A 59 -12.27 1.12 1.54
C ASP A 59 -10.89 1.80 1.60
N GLU A 60 -10.47 2.18 2.81
CA GLU A 60 -9.13 2.72 3.04
C GLU A 60 -8.04 1.66 2.80
N ALA A 61 -8.27 0.42 3.26
CA ALA A 61 -7.35 -0.68 3.02
C ALA A 61 -7.21 -0.97 1.52
N ALA A 62 -8.32 -1.02 0.77
CA ALA A 62 -8.32 -1.21 -0.68
C ALA A 62 -7.53 -0.11 -1.39
N SER A 63 -7.75 1.15 -1.01
CA SER A 63 -7.05 2.31 -1.60
C SER A 63 -5.54 2.25 -1.37
N ILE A 64 -5.10 1.96 -0.15
CA ILE A 64 -3.67 1.84 0.18
C ILE A 64 -3.06 0.61 -0.51
N PHE A 65 -3.79 -0.51 -0.52
CA PHE A 65 -3.35 -1.74 -1.15
C PHE A 65 -3.17 -1.56 -2.67
N MET A 66 -4.10 -0.87 -3.32
CA MET A 66 -4.02 -0.53 -4.74
C MET A 66 -2.75 0.27 -5.08
N MET A 67 -2.43 1.30 -4.29
CA MET A 67 -1.19 2.07 -4.47
C MET A 67 0.06 1.18 -4.37
N ARG A 68 0.07 0.22 -3.43
CA ARG A 68 1.19 -0.73 -3.26
C ARG A 68 1.31 -1.69 -4.44
N LEU A 69 0.19 -2.15 -5.02
CA LEU A 69 0.20 -2.96 -6.23
C LEU A 69 0.72 -2.18 -7.44
N LEU A 70 0.31 -0.92 -7.60
CA LEU A 70 0.76 -0.07 -8.70
C LEU A 70 2.26 0.28 -8.61
N ASP A 71 2.79 0.48 -7.40
CA ASP A 71 4.23 0.65 -7.19
C ASP A 71 5.00 -0.61 -7.60
N LEU A 72 4.56 -1.80 -7.16
CA LEU A 72 5.18 -3.07 -7.57
C LEU A 72 5.07 -3.33 -9.07
N ALA A 73 3.92 -3.03 -9.69
CA ALA A 73 3.75 -3.12 -11.12
C ALA A 73 4.76 -2.21 -11.84
N THR A 74 4.95 -0.99 -11.35
CA THR A 74 5.93 -0.05 -11.91
C THR A 74 7.35 -0.61 -11.85
N TRP A 75 7.75 -1.18 -10.71
CA TRP A 75 9.07 -1.81 -10.56
C TRP A 75 9.25 -3.05 -11.45
N PHE A 76 8.22 -3.88 -11.55
CA PHE A 76 8.18 -5.03 -12.43
C PHE A 76 8.40 -4.62 -13.90
N TRP A 77 7.60 -3.68 -14.40
CA TRP A 77 7.70 -3.22 -15.79
C TRP A 77 9.01 -2.50 -16.07
N ARG A 78 9.53 -1.71 -15.12
CA ARG A 78 10.83 -1.04 -15.24
C ARG A 78 11.98 -2.04 -15.33
N ALA A 79 12.00 -3.05 -14.45
CA ALA A 79 13.03 -4.08 -14.47
C ALA A 79 12.96 -4.90 -15.77
N SER A 80 11.75 -5.28 -16.19
CA SER A 80 11.52 -6.04 -17.43
C SER A 80 11.97 -5.25 -18.67
N GLY A 81 11.63 -3.96 -18.75
CA GLY A 81 12.04 -3.11 -19.87
C GLY A 81 13.55 -2.87 -19.94
N LEU A 82 14.23 -2.75 -18.79
CA LEU A 82 15.70 -2.67 -18.74
C LEU A 82 16.36 -3.96 -19.21
N LEU A 83 15.82 -5.11 -18.82
CA LEU A 83 16.30 -6.42 -19.25
C LEU A 83 16.10 -6.61 -20.76
N GLU A 84 14.93 -6.26 -21.28
CA GLU A 84 14.65 -6.30 -22.72
C GLU A 84 15.60 -5.39 -23.52
N GLN A 85 15.85 -4.17 -23.06
CA GLN A 85 16.80 -3.26 -23.71
C GLN A 85 18.22 -3.82 -23.77
N ARG A 86 18.64 -4.58 -22.74
CA ARG A 86 19.94 -5.26 -22.74
C ARG A 86 19.96 -6.42 -23.73
N PHE A 87 18.92 -7.25 -23.72
CA PHE A 87 18.76 -8.36 -24.66
C PHE A 87 18.92 -7.89 -26.11
N TRP A 88 18.22 -6.82 -26.52
CA TRP A 88 18.32 -6.28 -27.88
C TRP A 88 19.69 -5.69 -28.23
N ARG A 89 20.48 -5.23 -27.25
CA ARG A 89 21.83 -4.70 -27.49
C ARG A 89 22.88 -5.80 -27.64
N ARG A 90 22.58 -7.02 -27.17
CA ARG A 90 23.54 -8.10 -26.95
C ARG A 90 23.12 -9.40 -27.62
N ILE A 91 22.35 -9.33 -28.71
CA ILE A 91 21.77 -10.50 -29.39
C ILE A 91 22.83 -11.55 -29.72
N ASP A 92 24.06 -11.12 -30.06
CA ASP A 92 25.16 -12.01 -30.44
C ASP A 92 26.16 -12.30 -29.30
N GLU A 93 25.91 -11.80 -28.09
CA GLU A 93 26.76 -12.02 -26.93
C GLU A 93 26.15 -13.06 -25.97
N PRO A 94 26.97 -13.89 -25.30
CA PRO A 94 26.45 -14.80 -24.29
C PRO A 94 25.87 -14.03 -23.10
N GLU A 95 24.84 -14.61 -22.47
CA GLU A 95 24.26 -14.11 -21.22
C GLU A 95 25.34 -14.01 -20.15
N ASP A 96 25.40 -12.88 -19.45
CA ASP A 96 26.33 -12.66 -18.34
C ASP A 96 25.64 -12.68 -16.97
N GLU A 97 26.45 -12.59 -15.92
CA GLU A 97 25.97 -12.57 -14.53
C GLU A 97 25.01 -11.41 -14.25
N THR A 98 25.15 -10.28 -14.95
CA THR A 98 24.25 -9.12 -14.78
C THR A 98 22.86 -9.42 -15.33
N ASP A 99 22.78 -10.13 -16.45
CA ASP A 99 21.51 -10.50 -17.07
C ASP A 99 20.74 -11.51 -16.18
N ALA A 100 21.46 -12.47 -15.56
CA ALA A 100 20.90 -13.38 -14.56
C ALA A 100 20.38 -12.64 -13.31
N GLU A 101 21.14 -11.65 -12.80
CA GLU A 101 20.71 -10.82 -11.67
C GLU A 101 19.45 -9.99 -11.98
N MET A 102 19.35 -9.47 -13.20
CA MET A 102 18.17 -8.72 -13.65
C MET A 102 16.96 -9.62 -13.79
N TRP A 103 17.12 -10.83 -14.29
CA TRP A 103 16.07 -11.86 -14.30
C TRP A 103 15.57 -12.17 -12.88
N ASP A 104 16.48 -12.32 -11.92
CA ASP A 104 16.12 -12.54 -10.52
C ASP A 104 15.31 -11.37 -9.94
N LEU A 105 15.63 -10.13 -10.30
CA LEU A 105 14.84 -8.96 -9.89
C LEU A 105 13.44 -8.95 -10.51
N VAL A 106 13.32 -9.24 -11.81
CA VAL A 106 12.02 -9.32 -12.50
C VAL A 106 11.13 -10.38 -11.84
N ARG A 107 11.68 -11.58 -11.60
CA ARG A 107 10.95 -12.66 -10.94
C ARG A 107 10.61 -12.34 -9.49
N LEU A 108 11.50 -11.66 -8.76
CA LEU A 108 11.21 -11.21 -7.39
C LEU A 108 10.05 -10.21 -7.35
N PHE A 109 10.00 -9.21 -8.24
CA PHE A 109 8.88 -8.28 -8.29
C PHE A 109 7.57 -8.98 -8.71
N ALA A 110 7.63 -9.91 -9.66
CA ALA A 110 6.49 -10.73 -10.05
C ALA A 110 5.96 -11.57 -8.87
N TYR A 111 6.84 -12.19 -8.09
CA TYR A 111 6.51 -12.90 -6.86
C TYR A 111 5.85 -11.98 -5.84
N LEU A 112 6.45 -10.82 -5.53
CA LEU A 112 5.92 -9.88 -4.55
C LEU A 112 4.54 -9.36 -4.96
N PHE A 113 4.35 -9.02 -6.23
CA PHE A 113 3.07 -8.58 -6.77
C PHE A 113 2.00 -9.66 -6.60
N SER A 114 2.29 -10.87 -7.06
CA SER A 114 1.36 -12.01 -7.01
C SER A 114 1.00 -12.39 -5.57
N THR A 115 2.01 -12.40 -4.68
CA THR A 115 1.84 -12.67 -3.25
C THR A 115 0.92 -11.66 -2.60
N LYS A 116 1.07 -10.37 -2.93
CA LYS A 116 0.20 -9.32 -2.40
C LYS A 116 -1.22 -9.47 -2.85
N LEU A 117 -1.43 -9.65 -4.16
CA LEU A 117 -2.77 -9.82 -4.73
C LEU A 117 -3.48 -11.04 -4.15
N GLN A 118 -2.77 -12.16 -3.96
CA GLN A 118 -3.31 -13.34 -3.28
C GLN A 118 -3.63 -13.07 -1.80
N GLY A 119 -2.78 -12.32 -1.09
CA GLY A 119 -3.01 -11.91 0.29
C GLY A 119 -4.31 -11.09 0.45
N TRP A 120 -4.55 -10.15 -0.47
CA TRP A 120 -5.81 -9.41 -0.53
C TRP A 120 -7.01 -10.32 -0.76
N ARG A 121 -6.98 -11.16 -1.80
CA ARG A 121 -8.06 -12.09 -2.12
C ARG A 121 -8.37 -13.03 -0.95
N ARG A 122 -7.34 -13.46 -0.21
CA ARG A 122 -7.50 -14.25 1.01
C ARG A 122 -8.26 -13.49 2.10
N VAL A 123 -7.90 -12.24 2.38
CA VAL A 123 -8.61 -11.40 3.37
C VAL A 123 -10.06 -11.17 2.95
N CYS A 124 -10.32 -10.91 1.66
CA CYS A 124 -11.67 -10.78 1.15
C CYS A 124 -12.49 -12.07 1.34
N ALA A 125 -11.89 -13.24 1.09
CA ALA A 125 -12.55 -14.53 1.33
C ALA A 125 -12.86 -14.76 2.82
N GLU A 126 -11.94 -14.39 3.73
CA GLU A 126 -12.16 -14.45 5.19
C GLU A 126 -13.31 -13.54 5.64
N LEU A 127 -13.53 -12.42 4.95
CA LEU A 127 -14.63 -11.49 5.17
C LEU A 127 -15.93 -11.88 4.42
N ASN A 128 -15.96 -13.04 3.76
CA ASN A 128 -17.07 -13.51 2.93
C ASN A 128 -17.45 -12.57 1.78
N LEU A 129 -16.48 -11.84 1.22
CA LEU A 129 -16.65 -11.04 0.03
C LEU A 129 -16.50 -11.95 -1.20
N THR A 130 -17.59 -12.16 -1.94
CA THR A 130 -17.61 -13.06 -3.10
C THR A 130 -16.77 -12.55 -4.27
N GLU A 131 -16.71 -11.23 -4.43
CA GLU A 131 -15.97 -10.55 -5.50
C GLU A 131 -14.80 -9.76 -4.91
N ALA A 132 -13.71 -10.44 -4.58
CA ALA A 132 -12.54 -9.83 -3.94
C ALA A 132 -11.94 -8.66 -4.74
N ASP A 133 -12.05 -8.73 -6.07
CA ASP A 133 -11.47 -7.73 -6.97
C ASP A 133 -12.41 -6.54 -7.23
N ALA A 134 -13.71 -6.63 -6.86
CA ALA A 134 -14.71 -5.59 -7.17
C ALA A 134 -14.36 -4.21 -6.56
N LEU A 135 -13.81 -4.20 -5.34
CA LEU A 135 -13.35 -2.97 -4.70
C LEU A 135 -12.15 -2.36 -5.43
N LEU A 136 -11.23 -3.20 -5.92
CA LEU A 136 -10.05 -2.73 -6.65
C LEU A 136 -10.40 -2.27 -8.07
N GLU A 137 -11.43 -2.87 -8.69
CA GLU A 137 -11.96 -2.47 -9.99
C GLU A 137 -12.44 -1.01 -10.02
N CYS A 138 -12.93 -0.53 -8.89
CA CYS A 138 -13.42 0.84 -8.76
C CYS A 138 -12.30 1.87 -8.58
N LEU A 139 -11.05 1.43 -8.41
CA LEU A 139 -9.91 2.30 -8.13
C LEU A 139 -9.10 2.61 -9.40
N PRO A 140 -8.54 3.82 -9.53
CA PRO A 140 -7.67 4.16 -10.65
C PRO A 140 -6.46 3.22 -10.78
N GLY A 141 -6.17 2.79 -12.01
CA GLY A 141 -5.03 1.92 -12.31
C GLY A 141 -5.35 0.42 -12.32
N TRP A 142 -6.61 0.01 -12.15
CA TRP A 142 -7.01 -1.40 -12.16
C TRP A 142 -6.56 -2.15 -13.42
N GLU A 143 -6.66 -1.52 -14.59
CA GLU A 143 -6.19 -2.13 -15.83
C GLU A 143 -4.69 -2.45 -15.81
N SER A 144 -3.88 -1.59 -15.19
CA SER A 144 -2.44 -1.82 -14.99
C SER A 144 -2.19 -3.01 -14.06
N VAL A 145 -2.97 -3.14 -12.98
CA VAL A 145 -2.89 -4.30 -12.07
C VAL A 145 -3.26 -5.59 -12.82
N ARG A 146 -4.36 -5.61 -13.57
CA ARG A 146 -4.80 -6.78 -14.35
C ARG A 146 -3.80 -7.17 -15.44
N SER A 147 -3.23 -6.18 -16.14
CA SER A 147 -2.18 -6.40 -17.13
C SER A 147 -0.92 -7.01 -16.49
N THR A 148 -0.51 -6.46 -15.35
CA THR A 148 0.65 -6.96 -14.58
C THR A 148 0.40 -8.38 -14.08
N GLU A 149 -0.76 -8.68 -13.50
CA GLU A 149 -1.12 -10.05 -13.09
C GLU A 149 -1.03 -11.03 -14.26
N THR A 150 -1.47 -10.62 -15.44
CA THR A 150 -1.38 -11.46 -16.64
C THR A 150 0.07 -11.71 -17.03
N ALA A 151 0.91 -10.68 -17.01
CA ALA A 151 2.33 -10.78 -17.33
C ALA A 151 3.13 -11.62 -16.31
N THR A 152 2.75 -11.61 -15.04
CA THR A 152 3.48 -12.34 -13.99
C THR A 152 3.15 -13.84 -13.93
N LYS A 153 2.06 -14.31 -14.56
CA LYS A 153 1.65 -15.73 -14.54
C LYS A 153 2.73 -16.70 -15.04
N GLY A 154 3.59 -16.27 -15.96
CA GLY A 154 4.70 -17.10 -16.49
C GLY A 154 5.96 -17.11 -15.62
N LEU A 155 6.03 -16.25 -14.59
CA LEU A 155 7.23 -16.00 -13.80
C LEU A 155 7.15 -16.65 -12.42
N VAL A 156 6.80 -17.94 -12.41
CA VAL A 156 6.63 -18.69 -11.16
C VAL A 156 7.94 -18.71 -10.37
N MET A 157 7.83 -18.37 -9.09
CA MET A 157 8.93 -18.34 -8.13
C MET A 157 8.37 -18.79 -6.78
N SER A 158 9.09 -19.67 -6.10
CA SER A 158 8.72 -20.11 -4.76
C SER A 158 9.06 -19.04 -3.71
N ALA A 159 8.44 -19.11 -2.53
CA ALA A 159 8.81 -18.25 -1.41
C ALA A 159 10.26 -18.47 -0.94
N GLU A 160 10.78 -19.69 -1.13
CA GLU A 160 12.16 -20.08 -0.81
C GLU A 160 13.15 -19.40 -1.77
N ASP A 161 12.89 -19.46 -3.07
CA ASP A 161 13.71 -18.78 -4.10
C ASP A 161 13.71 -17.26 -3.88
N ALA A 162 12.53 -16.68 -3.66
CA ALA A 162 12.39 -15.26 -3.38
C ALA A 162 13.18 -14.87 -2.11
N THR A 163 13.13 -15.71 -1.07
CA THR A 163 13.90 -15.51 0.17
C THR A 163 15.40 -15.61 -0.06
N ALA A 164 15.85 -16.56 -0.89
CA ALA A 164 17.27 -16.69 -1.23
C ALA A 164 17.80 -15.42 -1.93
N ILE A 165 17.04 -14.87 -2.88
CA ILE A 165 17.38 -13.62 -3.57
C ILE A 165 17.44 -12.44 -2.58
N VAL A 166 16.43 -12.32 -1.71
CA VAL A 166 16.37 -11.25 -0.70
C VAL A 166 17.55 -11.34 0.27
N ARG A 167 17.92 -12.54 0.73
CA ARG A 167 19.07 -12.75 1.62
C ARG A 167 20.38 -12.37 0.95
N ARG A 168 20.57 -12.78 -0.30
CA ARG A 168 21.76 -12.43 -1.09
C ARG A 168 21.92 -10.92 -1.25
N LYS A 169 20.84 -10.16 -1.42
CA LYS A 169 20.90 -8.70 -1.63
C LYS A 169 20.80 -7.84 -0.36
N HIS A 170 20.18 -8.33 0.71
CA HIS A 170 19.85 -7.52 1.90
C HIS A 170 20.23 -8.16 3.25
N GLY A 171 20.94 -9.29 3.24
CA GLY A 171 21.46 -9.97 4.43
C GLY A 171 20.65 -11.19 4.88
N GLU A 172 21.33 -12.13 5.53
CA GLU A 172 20.82 -13.49 5.83
C GLU A 172 19.56 -13.56 6.70
N THR A 173 19.31 -12.53 7.51
CA THR A 173 18.16 -12.48 8.43
C THR A 173 16.86 -12.07 7.75
N ARG A 174 16.92 -11.55 6.52
CA ARG A 174 15.74 -11.14 5.76
C ARG A 174 15.06 -12.35 5.12
N ARG A 175 13.74 -12.26 4.94
CA ARG A 175 12.95 -13.24 4.18
C ARG A 175 11.94 -12.52 3.29
N ALA A 176 11.53 -13.16 2.21
CA ALA A 176 10.44 -12.65 1.40
C ALA A 176 9.12 -12.72 2.17
N ILE A 177 8.21 -11.78 1.89
CA ILE A 177 6.85 -11.79 2.42
C ILE A 177 6.08 -12.96 1.80
N THR A 178 5.21 -13.62 2.58
CA THR A 178 4.30 -14.66 2.09
C THR A 178 2.87 -14.13 1.95
N VAL A 179 1.98 -14.96 1.40
CA VAL A 179 0.55 -14.64 1.28
C VAL A 179 -0.05 -14.45 2.68
N GLU A 180 0.33 -15.30 3.64
CA GLU A 180 -0.12 -15.24 5.03
C GLU A 180 0.35 -13.98 5.74
N ASP A 181 1.61 -13.56 5.52
CA ASP A 181 2.13 -12.32 6.09
C ASP A 181 1.36 -11.09 5.58
N GLU A 182 1.09 -11.03 4.27
CA GLU A 182 0.33 -9.92 3.70
C GLU A 182 -1.12 -9.94 4.20
N ALA A 183 -1.77 -11.11 4.22
CA ALA A 183 -3.13 -11.25 4.74
C ALA A 183 -3.22 -10.84 6.21
N ALA A 184 -2.27 -11.26 7.05
CA ALA A 184 -2.20 -10.86 8.45
C ALA A 184 -1.98 -9.35 8.61
N GLY A 185 -1.11 -8.75 7.78
CA GLY A 185 -0.87 -7.31 7.76
C GLY A 185 -2.11 -6.50 7.39
N LEU A 186 -2.84 -6.92 6.35
CA LEU A 186 -4.09 -6.32 5.91
C LEU A 186 -5.19 -6.45 6.96
N ARG A 187 -5.34 -7.64 7.56
CA ARG A 187 -6.31 -7.88 8.64
C ARG A 187 -6.06 -6.94 9.82
N GLY A 188 -4.83 -6.91 10.32
CA GLY A 188 -4.47 -6.03 11.42
C GLY A 188 -4.63 -4.54 11.08
N PHE A 189 -4.46 -4.14 9.81
CA PHE A 189 -4.77 -2.77 9.38
C PHE A 189 -6.28 -2.48 9.45
N ILE A 190 -7.11 -3.36 8.90
CA ILE A 190 -8.57 -3.21 8.89
C ILE A 190 -9.12 -3.17 10.32
N GLU A 191 -8.69 -4.10 11.18
CA GLU A 191 -9.11 -4.17 12.60
C GLU A 191 -8.78 -2.88 13.34
N ARG A 192 -7.50 -2.45 13.34
CA ARG A 192 -7.10 -1.20 14.00
C ARG A 192 -7.86 0.01 13.46
N ARG A 193 -8.18 0.01 12.16
CA ARG A 193 -8.87 1.13 11.53
C ARG A 193 -10.35 1.15 11.86
N ALA A 194 -10.99 -0.01 12.00
CA ALA A 194 -12.35 -0.13 12.49
C ALA A 194 -12.46 0.27 13.97
N GLU A 195 -11.52 -0.17 14.82
CA GLU A 195 -11.46 0.19 16.25
C GLU A 195 -11.34 1.70 16.49
N TRP A 196 -10.66 2.42 15.60
CA TRP A 196 -10.53 3.87 15.67
C TRP A 196 -11.87 4.62 15.68
N TRP A 197 -12.92 4.04 15.09
CA TRP A 197 -14.27 4.62 15.12
C TRP A 197 -15.03 4.33 16.41
N THR A 198 -14.71 3.24 17.11
CA THR A 198 -15.43 2.81 18.31
C THR A 198 -14.89 3.42 19.59
N GLY A 199 -13.66 3.96 19.58
CA GLY A 199 -13.05 4.67 20.70
C GLY A 199 -12.46 3.75 21.75
#